data_AF-Q3SWJ3-F1
#
_entry.id   AF-Q3SWJ3-F1
#
_cell.length_a   1.000
_cell.length_b   1.000
_cell.length_c   1.000
_cell.angle_alpha   90.00
_cell.angle_beta   90.00
_cell.angle_gamma   90.00
#
_symmetry.space_group_name_H-M   'P 1'
#
loop_
_entity.id
_entity.type
_entity.pdbx_description
1 polymer ?
#
loop_
_entity_poly.entity_id
_entity_poly.type
_entity_poly.pdbx_seq_one_letter_code
_entity_poly.pdbx_strand_id
1 'polypeptide(L)'
;MSKFRDMLLEEREALLKVYRPLETDIKAMRFEMYEKQQRLAELASDIEKINLALKAVEDADKRPQITIMEAVVEVLKDRPEGLTALEILAEINTRYFGDRIIRSSLSPQLSRLKDRDHKIGLRGKKWFLLPQQPSLFVERRD
;
A
#
# COMPACT_ATOMS: atom_id res chain seq x y z
N MET A 1 63.68 5.14 55.78
CA MET A 1 63.01 4.90 54.49
C MET A 1 62.75 6.25 53.83
N SER A 2 62.81 6.34 52.49
CA SER A 2 62.86 7.62 51.76
C SER A 2 61.48 8.28 51.67
N LYS A 3 61.33 9.49 52.21
CA LYS A 3 60.12 10.35 52.17
C LYS A 3 59.51 10.50 50.77
N PHE A 4 60.34 10.43 49.74
CA PHE A 4 59.90 10.47 48.34
C PHE A 4 59.13 9.21 47.92
N ARG A 5 59.52 8.03 48.44
CA ARG A 5 58.80 6.77 48.18
C ARG A 5 57.39 6.82 48.76
N ASP A 6 57.25 7.36 49.97
CA ASP A 6 55.96 7.44 50.67
C ASP A 6 55.00 8.39 49.94
N MET A 7 55.49 9.55 49.50
CA MET A 7 54.72 10.49 48.66
C MET A 7 54.25 9.87 47.34
N LEU A 8 55.10 9.09 46.66
CA LEU A 8 54.72 8.40 45.42
C LEU A 8 53.68 7.29 45.66
N LEU A 9 53.72 6.64 46.82
CA LEU A 9 52.71 5.64 47.18
C LEU A 9 51.35 6.28 47.47
N GLU A 10 51.34 7.40 48.19
CA GLU A 10 50.12 8.18 48.47
C GLU A 10 49.48 8.71 47.17
N GLU A 11 50.27 9.29 46.28
CA GLU A 11 49.80 9.77 44.97
C GLU A 11 49.22 8.63 44.12
N ARG A 12 49.89 7.47 44.09
CA ARG A 12 49.39 6.28 43.41
C ARG A 12 48.05 5.81 43.99
N GLU A 13 47.88 5.80 45.30
CA GLU A 13 46.61 5.42 45.92
C GLU A 13 45.49 6.42 45.61
N ALA A 14 45.80 7.72 45.64
CA ALA A 14 44.85 8.76 45.27
C ALA A 14 44.39 8.60 43.81
N LEU A 15 45.32 8.36 42.89
CA LEU A 15 45.01 8.10 41.48
C LEU A 15 44.19 6.81 41.30
N LEU A 16 44.51 5.75 42.03
CA LEU A 16 43.75 4.50 41.96
C LEU A 16 42.31 4.64 42.49
N LYS A 17 42.09 5.50 43.49
CA LYS A 17 40.74 5.80 43.99
C LYS A 17 39.87 6.50 42.94
N VAL A 18 40.46 7.28 42.04
CA VAL A 18 39.74 7.94 40.93
C VAL A 18 39.63 7.01 39.71
N TYR A 19 40.69 6.26 39.40
CA TYR A 19 40.73 5.38 38.23
C TYR A 19 39.72 4.22 38.30
N ARG A 20 39.59 3.56 39.46
CA ARG A 20 38.74 2.36 39.59
C ARG A 20 37.24 2.62 39.33
N PRO A 21 36.64 3.70 39.86
CA PRO A 21 35.27 4.08 39.48
C PRO A 21 35.13 4.32 37.98
N LEU A 22 36.03 5.09 37.37
CA LEU A 22 35.98 5.38 35.92
C LEU A 22 36.08 4.12 35.07
N GLU A 23 36.93 3.17 35.44
CA GLU A 23 37.02 1.87 34.74
C GLU A 23 35.70 1.10 34.83
N THR A 24 35.03 1.16 35.98
CA THR A 24 33.73 0.53 36.21
C THR A 24 32.64 1.22 35.39
N ASP A 25 32.63 2.54 35.36
CA ASP A 25 31.68 3.33 34.58
C ASP A 25 31.84 3.06 33.07
N ILE A 26 33.08 2.98 32.57
CA ILE A 26 33.34 2.63 31.16
C ILE A 26 32.81 1.23 30.84
N LYS A 27 32.96 0.26 31.75
CA LYS A 27 32.41 -1.09 31.55
C LYS A 27 30.88 -1.07 31.52
N ALA A 28 30.25 -0.32 32.43
CA ALA A 28 28.80 -0.16 32.46
C ALA A 28 28.27 0.51 31.18
N MET A 29 28.88 1.62 30.75
CA MET A 29 28.51 2.30 29.51
C MET A 29 28.66 1.41 28.28
N ARG A 30 29.71 0.60 28.20
CA ARG A 30 29.88 -0.37 27.09
C ARG A 30 28.77 -1.40 27.06
N PHE A 31 28.33 -1.87 28.22
CA PHE A 31 27.20 -2.80 28.33
C PHE A 31 25.90 -2.13 27.87
N GLU A 32 25.60 -0.92 28.33
CA GLU A 32 24.43 -0.15 27.88
C GLU A 32 24.45 0.13 26.37
N MET A 33 25.63 0.47 25.81
CA MET A 33 25.77 0.67 24.38
C MET A 33 25.45 -0.61 23.60
N TYR A 34 25.90 -1.76 24.09
CA TYR A 34 25.62 -3.05 23.46
C TYR A 34 24.11 -3.36 23.47
N GLU A 35 23.42 -3.16 24.59
CA GLU A 35 21.96 -3.33 24.67
C GLU A 35 21.22 -2.41 23.70
N LYS A 36 21.62 -1.13 23.64
CA LYS A 36 21.02 -0.16 22.71
C LYS A 36 21.27 -0.55 21.26
N GLN A 37 22.45 -1.07 20.93
CA GLN A 37 22.76 -1.58 19.59
C GLN A 37 21.89 -2.78 19.21
N GLN A 38 21.64 -3.70 20.13
CA GLN A 38 20.73 -4.83 19.88
C GLN A 38 19.30 -4.34 19.61
N ARG A 39 18.76 -3.43 20.44
CA ARG A 39 17.43 -2.85 20.23
C ARG A 39 17.31 -2.11 18.90
N LEU A 40 18.36 -1.39 18.48
CA LEU A 40 18.38 -0.74 17.17
C LEU A 40 18.33 -1.75 16.02
N ALA A 41 19.03 -2.88 16.14
CA ALA A 41 19.00 -3.93 15.13
C ALA A 41 17.61 -4.58 15.02
N GLU A 42 16.96 -4.83 16.16
CA GLU A 42 15.58 -5.34 16.21
C GLU A 42 14.60 -4.38 15.53
N LEU A 43 14.63 -3.10 15.91
CA LEU A 43 13.77 -2.07 15.30
C LEU A 43 14.02 -1.90 13.81
N ALA A 44 15.27 -1.96 13.37
CA ALA A 44 15.62 -1.89 11.95
C ALA A 44 15.00 -3.07 11.16
N SER A 45 15.06 -4.28 11.71
CA SER A 45 14.43 -5.46 11.12
C SER A 45 12.91 -5.30 11.02
N ASP A 46 12.26 -4.75 12.05
CA ASP A 46 10.81 -4.56 12.03
C ASP A 46 10.38 -3.47 11.04
N ILE A 47 11.14 -2.39 10.92
CA ILE A 47 10.93 -1.36 9.88
C ILE A 47 11.01 -1.99 8.49
N GLU A 48 11.98 -2.87 8.23
CA GLU A 48 12.12 -3.56 6.94
C GLU A 48 10.91 -4.45 6.63
N LYS A 49 10.42 -5.21 7.61
CA LYS A 49 9.20 -6.03 7.47
C LYS A 49 7.97 -5.18 7.15
N ILE A 50 7.82 -4.04 7.83
CA ILE A 50 6.72 -3.10 7.57
C ILE A 50 6.82 -2.53 6.15
N ASN A 51 8.01 -2.13 5.70
CA ASN A 51 8.20 -1.61 4.36
C ASN A 51 7.87 -2.65 3.28
N LEU A 52 8.25 -3.92 3.49
CA LEU A 52 7.87 -5.03 2.61
C LEU A 52 6.35 -5.21 2.56
N ALA A 53 5.68 -5.17 3.72
CA ALA A 53 4.23 -5.27 3.79
C ALA A 53 3.52 -4.10 3.08
N LEU A 54 3.99 -2.86 3.28
CA LEU A 54 3.46 -1.67 2.62
C LEU A 54 3.59 -1.78 1.11
N LYS A 55 4.76 -2.19 0.60
CA LYS A 55 4.99 -2.39 -0.82
C LYS A 55 4.04 -3.43 -1.42
N ALA A 56 3.80 -4.54 -0.70
CA ALA A 56 2.87 -5.57 -1.14
C ALA A 56 1.43 -5.05 -1.23
N VAL A 57 1.00 -4.17 -0.33
CA VAL A 57 -0.31 -3.51 -0.37
C VAL A 57 -0.39 -2.54 -1.55
N GLU A 58 0.62 -1.69 -1.75
CA GLU A 58 0.66 -0.76 -2.88
C GLU A 58 0.61 -1.49 -4.24
N ASP A 59 1.34 -2.59 -4.37
CA ASP A 59 1.35 -3.39 -5.60
C ASP A 59 0.02 -4.16 -5.79
N ALA A 60 -0.69 -4.48 -4.71
CA ALA A 60 -2.06 -4.99 -4.79
C ALA A 60 -3.05 -3.92 -5.28
N ASP A 61 -2.89 -2.66 -4.84
CA ASP A 61 -3.72 -1.53 -5.28
C ASP A 61 -3.42 -1.12 -6.74
N LYS A 62 -2.21 -1.37 -7.24
CA LYS A 62 -1.83 -1.12 -8.65
C LYS A 62 -2.41 -2.13 -9.65
N ARG A 63 -3.12 -3.18 -9.21
CA ARG A 63 -3.89 -4.00 -10.16
C ARG A 63 -4.83 -3.07 -10.93
N PRO A 64 -4.93 -3.19 -12.27
CA PRO A 64 -5.75 -2.28 -13.05
C PRO A 64 -7.19 -2.33 -12.54
N GLN A 65 -7.59 -1.31 -11.77
CA GLN A 65 -8.96 -1.16 -11.33
C GLN A 65 -9.78 -0.92 -12.59
N ILE A 66 -10.50 -1.95 -13.02
CA ILE A 66 -11.51 -1.83 -14.06
C ILE A 66 -12.39 -0.63 -13.70
N THR A 67 -12.55 0.31 -14.62
CA THR A 67 -13.40 1.47 -14.37
C THR A 67 -14.86 1.03 -14.26
N ILE A 68 -15.70 1.83 -13.59
CA ILE A 68 -17.14 1.54 -13.50
C ILE A 68 -17.74 1.32 -14.90
N MET A 69 -17.30 2.09 -15.90
CA MET A 69 -17.78 1.98 -17.28
C MET A 69 -17.37 0.66 -17.93
N GLU A 70 -16.12 0.24 -17.77
CA GLU A 70 -15.63 -1.05 -18.29
C GLU A 70 -16.32 -2.22 -17.60
N ALA A 71 -16.52 -2.15 -16.28
CA ALA A 71 -17.22 -3.17 -15.51
C ALA A 71 -18.67 -3.32 -15.96
N VAL A 72 -19.37 -2.21 -16.28
CA VAL A 72 -20.72 -2.25 -16.85
C VAL A 72 -20.75 -2.95 -18.20
N VAL A 73 -19.78 -2.66 -19.08
CA VAL A 73 -19.69 -3.28 -20.40
C VAL A 73 -19.44 -4.78 -20.29
N GLU A 74 -18.50 -5.21 -19.45
CA GLU A 74 -18.22 -6.64 -19.23
C GLU A 74 -19.42 -7.38 -18.63
N VAL A 75 -20.11 -6.79 -17.65
CA VAL A 75 -21.33 -7.40 -17.08
C VAL A 75 -22.44 -7.55 -18.13
N LEU A 76 -22.63 -6.56 -19.01
CA LEU A 76 -23.64 -6.63 -20.07
C LEU A 76 -23.23 -7.55 -21.22
N LYS A 77 -21.94 -7.79 -21.42
CA LYS A 77 -21.42 -8.75 -22.40
C LYS A 77 -21.79 -10.19 -22.03
N ASP A 78 -21.77 -10.52 -20.75
CA ASP A 78 -22.20 -11.83 -20.23
C ASP A 78 -23.73 -12.01 -20.19
N ARG A 79 -24.49 -10.91 -20.36
CA ARG A 79 -25.95 -10.85 -20.13
C ARG A 79 -26.68 -10.28 -21.35
N PRO A 80 -26.79 -11.05 -22.44
CA PRO A 80 -27.43 -10.59 -23.68
C PRO A 80 -28.91 -10.21 -23.51
N GLU A 81 -29.58 -10.73 -22.48
CA GLU A 81 -30.95 -10.40 -22.10
C GLU A 81 -31.13 -8.99 -21.51
N GLY A 82 -30.01 -8.32 -21.22
CA GLY A 82 -29.97 -7.00 -20.61
C GLY A 82 -30.37 -6.98 -19.14
N LEU A 83 -29.83 -5.99 -18.43
CA LEU A 83 -29.99 -5.83 -16.99
C LEU A 83 -30.54 -4.44 -16.63
N THR A 84 -31.30 -4.38 -15.55
CA THR A 84 -31.71 -3.10 -14.94
C THR A 84 -30.52 -2.42 -14.26
N ALA A 85 -30.62 -1.12 -14.02
CA ALA A 85 -29.56 -0.37 -13.35
C ALA A 85 -29.22 -0.92 -11.94
N LEU A 86 -30.21 -1.50 -11.24
CA LEU A 86 -29.98 -2.11 -9.92
C LEU A 86 -29.26 -3.46 -10.03
N GLU A 87 -29.61 -4.28 -11.02
CA GLU A 87 -28.93 -5.55 -11.27
C GLU A 87 -27.48 -5.32 -11.72
N ILE A 88 -27.25 -4.33 -12.59
CA ILE A 88 -25.90 -3.93 -12.99
C ILE A 88 -25.10 -3.49 -11.78
N LEU A 89 -25.68 -2.64 -10.91
CA LEU A 89 -25.03 -2.17 -9.69
C LEU A 89 -24.62 -3.34 -8.79
N ALA A 90 -25.53 -4.29 -8.57
CA ALA A 90 -25.27 -5.47 -7.76
C ALA A 90 -24.14 -6.34 -8.35
N GLU A 91 -24.17 -6.59 -9.67
CA GLU A 91 -23.16 -7.40 -10.35
C GLU A 91 -21.77 -6.74 -10.34
N ILE A 92 -21.65 -5.44 -10.65
CA ILE A 92 -20.35 -4.77 -10.64
C ILE A 92 -19.77 -4.67 -9.22
N ASN A 93 -20.62 -4.43 -8.20
CA ASN A 93 -20.17 -4.43 -6.82
C ASN A 93 -19.71 -5.80 -6.37
N THR A 94 -20.46 -6.86 -6.71
CA THR A 94 -20.10 -8.24 -6.36
C THR A 94 -18.79 -8.65 -7.02
N ARG A 95 -18.59 -8.33 -8.31
CA ARG A 95 -17.44 -8.80 -9.09
C ARG A 95 -16.18 -7.95 -8.93
N TYR A 96 -16.31 -6.63 -8.75
CA TYR A 96 -15.17 -5.72 -8.92
C TYR A 96 -14.97 -4.72 -7.79
N PHE A 97 -16.03 -4.27 -7.11
CA PHE A 97 -15.92 -3.11 -6.21
C PHE A 97 -16.27 -3.37 -4.74
N GLY A 98 -16.70 -4.57 -4.36
CA GLY A 98 -17.01 -4.94 -2.97
C GLY A 98 -17.99 -3.97 -2.29
N ASP A 99 -19.13 -3.72 -2.94
CA ASP A 99 -20.21 -2.82 -2.47
C ASP A 99 -19.85 -1.34 -2.30
N ARG A 100 -18.70 -0.91 -2.81
CA ARG A 100 -18.26 0.50 -2.71
C ARG A 100 -19.02 1.44 -3.65
N ILE A 101 -19.62 0.94 -4.74
CA ILE A 101 -20.33 1.80 -5.70
C ILE A 101 -21.79 1.97 -5.29
N ILE A 102 -22.25 3.22 -5.31
CA ILE A 102 -23.64 3.59 -5.05
C ILE A 102 -24.35 4.04 -6.33
N ARG A 103 -25.68 3.97 -6.33
CA ARG A 103 -26.52 4.25 -7.52
C ARG A 103 -26.35 5.66 -8.08
N SER A 104 -26.09 6.65 -7.23
CA SER A 104 -25.81 8.04 -7.64
C SER A 104 -24.55 8.14 -8.50
N SER A 105 -23.56 7.27 -8.28
CA SER A 105 -22.34 7.18 -9.08
C SER A 105 -22.54 6.42 -10.38
N LEU A 106 -23.49 5.47 -10.44
CA LEU A 106 -23.73 4.64 -11.62
C LEU A 106 -24.55 5.36 -12.71
N SER A 107 -25.59 6.10 -12.32
CA SER A 107 -26.52 6.74 -13.27
C SER A 107 -25.81 7.66 -14.30
N PRO A 108 -24.87 8.53 -13.89
CA PRO A 108 -24.12 9.36 -14.85
C PRO A 108 -23.27 8.55 -15.83
N GLN A 109 -22.74 7.40 -15.39
CA GLN A 109 -21.89 6.55 -16.24
C GLN A 109 -22.72 5.80 -17.29
N LEU A 110 -23.92 5.33 -16.92
CA LEU A 110 -24.85 4.71 -17.87
C LEU A 110 -25.27 5.68 -18.98
N SER A 111 -25.58 6.94 -18.61
CA SER A 111 -25.88 7.97 -19.59
C SER A 111 -24.68 8.23 -20.52
N ARG A 112 -23.45 8.34 -19.99
CA ARG A 112 -22.24 8.52 -20.81
C ARG A 112 -22.02 7.35 -21.78
N LEU A 113 -22.14 6.12 -21.30
CA LEU A 113 -21.96 4.91 -22.12
C LEU A 113 -22.99 4.82 -23.26
N LYS A 114 -24.18 5.35 -23.07
CA LYS A 114 -25.25 5.37 -24.07
C LYS A 114 -25.11 6.56 -25.03
N ASP A 115 -25.04 7.75 -24.48
CA ASP A 115 -25.23 8.99 -25.24
C ASP A 115 -23.92 9.47 -25.87
N ARG A 116 -22.77 9.21 -25.23
CA ARG A 116 -21.45 9.63 -25.73
C ARG A 116 -20.71 8.48 -26.40
N ASP A 117 -20.61 7.34 -25.72
CA ASP A 117 -19.77 6.24 -26.19
C ASP A 117 -20.53 5.25 -27.10
N HIS A 118 -21.87 5.36 -27.14
CA HIS A 118 -22.77 4.50 -27.94
C HIS A 118 -22.52 2.98 -27.77
N LYS A 119 -22.04 2.56 -26.59
CA LYS A 119 -21.74 1.15 -26.29
C LYS A 119 -22.95 0.40 -25.77
N ILE A 120 -23.90 1.10 -25.15
CA ILE A 120 -25.08 0.49 -24.53
C ILE A 120 -26.37 1.20 -24.96
N GLY A 121 -27.48 0.49 -24.92
CA GLY A 121 -28.82 1.01 -25.21
C GLY A 121 -29.79 0.71 -24.07
N LEU A 122 -30.75 1.61 -23.84
CA LEU A 122 -31.85 1.42 -22.89
C LEU A 122 -33.11 0.98 -23.65
N ARG A 123 -33.68 -0.17 -23.32
CA ARG A 123 -34.98 -0.63 -23.83
C ARG A 123 -35.90 -0.92 -22.64
N GLY A 124 -36.95 -0.11 -22.48
CA GLY A 124 -37.79 -0.15 -21.29
C GLY A 124 -37.00 0.21 -20.03
N LYS A 125 -36.82 -0.74 -19.12
CA LYS A 125 -36.06 -0.58 -17.86
C LYS A 125 -34.68 -1.28 -17.87
N LYS A 126 -34.34 -1.96 -18.97
CA LYS A 126 -33.14 -2.78 -19.10
C LYS A 126 -32.13 -2.13 -20.05
N TRP A 127 -30.87 -2.23 -19.69
CA TRP A 127 -29.72 -1.82 -20.47
C TRP A 127 -29.14 -3.02 -21.20
N PHE A 128 -28.71 -2.79 -22.43
CA PHE A 128 -28.21 -3.81 -23.35
C PHE A 128 -26.88 -3.35 -23.92
N LEU A 129 -25.96 -4.27 -24.13
CA LEU A 129 -24.78 -4.00 -24.95
C LEU A 129 -25.21 -3.85 -26.42
N LEU A 130 -24.72 -2.81 -27.09
CA LEU A 130 -24.92 -2.63 -28.53
C LEU A 130 -23.82 -3.39 -29.30
N PRO A 131 -24.14 -4.01 -30.45
CA PRO A 131 -23.13 -4.62 -31.30
C PRO A 131 -22.12 -3.56 -31.74
N GLN A 132 -20.82 -3.86 -31.61
CA GLN A 132 -19.79 -2.97 -32.15
C GLN A 132 -20.05 -2.79 -33.65
N GLN A 133 -20.24 -1.54 -34.10
CA GLN A 133 -20.36 -1.28 -35.53
C GLN A 133 -19.08 -1.80 -36.20
N PRO A 134 -19.17 -2.66 -37.22
CA PRO A 134 -17.99 -3.05 -37.98
C PRO A 134 -17.40 -1.78 -38.58
N SER A 135 -16.12 -1.51 -38.30
CA SER A 135 -15.40 -0.43 -38.97
C SER A 135 -15.44 -0.70 -40.47
N LEU A 136 -16.23 0.07 -41.21
CA LEU A 136 -16.30 0.02 -42.68
C LEU A 136 -15.09 0.70 -43.33
N PHE A 137 -14.17 1.26 -42.53
CA PHE A 137 -12.97 1.92 -43.01
C PHE A 137 -11.74 1.17 -42.48
N VAL A 138 -11.20 0.30 -43.32
CA VAL A 138 -9.81 -0.14 -43.20
C VAL A 138 -8.97 1.07 -43.60
N GLU A 139 -8.24 1.66 -42.65
CA GLU A 139 -7.22 2.67 -42.98
C GLU A 139 -6.24 2.03 -43.97
N ARG A 140 -6.30 2.44 -45.23
CA ARG A 140 -5.21 2.18 -46.18
C ARG A 140 -4.03 3.00 -45.69
N ARG A 141 -3.03 2.32 -45.15
CA ARG A 141 -1.70 2.88 -44.99
C ARG A 141 -1.07 2.93 -46.38
N ASP A 142 -0.86 4.15 -46.89
CA ASP A 142 0.10 4.42 -47.95
C ASP A 142 1.52 4.44 -47.37
#